data_AF-A0A8J5U0R6-F1
#
_entry.id   AF-A0A8J5U0R6-F1
#
_cell.length_a   1.000
_cell.length_b   1.000
_cell.length_c   1.000
_cell.angle_alpha   90.00
_cell.angle_beta   90.00
_cell.angle_gamma   90.00
#
_symmetry.space_group_name_H-M   'P 1'
#
loop_
_entity.id
_entity.type
_entity.pdbx_description
1 polymer ?
#
loop_
_entity_poly.entity_id
_entity_poly.type
_entity_poly.pdbx_seq_one_letter_code
_entity_poly.pdbx_strand_id
1 'polypeptide(L)'
;MPRKLVTVRHVSTITAIPRADRIAAATVGGWTCVVPVNVFEAGDRAVYFDIDSLLLATDPRFAPLAPKIIGPDGPTSAPDIRVQTIQIRGVLSQGLLLPLADFPDVGFEDILNVGKFEKPAMPLQQTSTSDAPLPEYPDFIPRTNQERVQNLTDVLTEHGTETFEESTKMDGSSMTVFFYLNDANPLANTVPSETRHNGVAVCSRNRILVENHPRSPPLFYATARALNLHETLPKIGRYIALQGELCGSSIQLF
;
A
#
# COMPACT_ATOMS: atom_id res chain seq x y z
N MET A 1 -1.30 6.48 -9.44
CA MET A 1 0.02 5.81 -9.48
C MET A 1 0.17 4.91 -8.24
N PRO A 2 0.97 3.84 -8.31
CA PRO A 2 1.38 3.08 -7.12
C PRO A 2 2.22 3.96 -6.17
N ARG A 3 2.15 3.70 -4.87
CA ARG A 3 2.92 4.43 -3.85
C ARG A 3 4.41 4.20 -4.09
N LYS A 4 5.21 5.26 -4.05
CA LYS A 4 6.68 5.15 -4.06
C LYS A 4 7.16 4.72 -2.68
N LEU A 5 7.76 3.52 -2.59
CA LEU A 5 8.28 2.98 -1.33
C LEU A 5 9.64 3.55 -0.96
N VAL A 6 10.45 3.87 -1.96
CA VAL A 6 11.78 4.44 -1.80
C VAL A 6 11.84 5.78 -2.54
N THR A 7 12.34 6.80 -1.87
CA THR A 7 12.48 8.14 -2.45
C THR A 7 13.76 8.81 -1.95
N VAL A 8 14.38 9.66 -2.78
CA VAL A 8 15.42 10.56 -2.29
C VAL A 8 14.75 11.78 -1.66
N ARG A 9 15.10 12.10 -0.42
CA ARG A 9 14.53 13.21 0.34
C ARG A 9 15.61 14.07 0.98
N HIS A 10 15.26 15.31 1.26
CA HIS A 10 16.08 16.20 2.07
C HIS A 10 15.79 16.03 3.55
N VAL A 11 16.85 16.07 4.35
CA VAL A 11 16.76 16.20 5.81
C VAL A 11 16.46 17.65 6.15
N SER A 12 15.25 17.92 6.63
CA SER A 12 14.82 19.27 7.01
C SER A 12 15.48 19.73 8.30
N THR A 13 15.51 18.87 9.32
CA THR A 13 16.08 19.18 10.63
C THR A 13 16.66 17.92 11.29
N ILE A 14 17.66 18.14 12.15
CA ILE A 14 18.18 17.13 13.08
C ILE A 14 17.98 17.66 14.50
N THR A 15 17.27 16.90 15.33
CA THR A 15 16.95 17.26 16.72
C THR A 15 17.58 16.25 17.67
N ALA A 16 18.33 16.72 18.66
CA ALA A 16 18.88 15.85 19.70
C ALA A 16 17.76 15.17 20.51
N ILE A 17 17.92 13.88 20.80
CA ILE A 17 16.97 13.14 21.62
C ILE A 17 17.43 13.22 23.09
N PRO A 18 16.61 13.75 24.02
CA PRO A 18 17.00 13.88 25.42
C PRO A 18 17.46 12.54 26.02
N ARG A 19 18.64 12.57 26.67
CA ARG A 19 19.28 11.38 27.30
C ARG A 19 19.64 10.26 26.31
N ALA A 20 19.83 10.58 25.04
CA ALA A 20 20.40 9.68 24.05
C ALA A 20 21.63 10.32 23.40
N ASP A 21 22.76 9.65 23.50
CA ASP A 21 24.08 10.11 23.04
C ASP A 21 24.43 9.60 21.64
N ARG A 22 23.79 8.50 21.21
CA ARG A 22 24.11 7.80 19.95
C ARG A 22 23.10 8.01 18.83
N ILE A 23 21.95 8.62 19.13
CA ILE A 23 20.87 8.81 18.17
C ILE A 23 20.29 10.22 18.21
N ALA A 24 19.77 10.67 17.08
CA ALA A 24 19.04 11.91 16.88
C ALA A 24 17.75 11.66 16.10
N ALA A 25 16.83 12.62 16.11
CA ALA A 25 15.62 12.59 15.31
C ALA A 25 15.82 13.45 14.05
N ALA A 26 15.75 12.84 12.88
CA ALA A 26 15.77 13.50 11.59
C ALA A 26 14.34 13.72 11.08
N THR A 27 14.03 14.92 10.61
CA THR A 27 12.76 15.21 9.93
C THR A 27 12.96 15.18 8.42
N VAL A 28 12.12 14.41 7.70
CA VAL A 28 12.13 14.28 6.23
C VAL A 28 10.71 14.41 5.69
N GLY A 29 10.41 15.52 5.02
CA GLY A 29 9.02 15.91 4.76
C GLY A 29 8.25 16.08 6.07
N GLY A 30 7.07 15.46 6.19
CA GLY A 30 6.31 15.37 7.44
C GLY A 30 6.63 14.16 8.32
N TRP A 31 7.68 13.39 8.01
CA TRP A 31 8.09 12.21 8.77
C TRP A 31 9.22 12.48 9.73
N THR A 32 9.27 11.71 10.83
CA THR A 32 10.39 11.67 11.76
C THR A 32 11.04 10.29 11.71
N CYS A 33 12.36 10.24 11.54
CA CYS A 33 13.18 9.04 11.60
C CYS A 33 14.25 9.17 12.67
N VAL A 34 14.40 8.16 13.52
CA VAL A 34 15.52 8.09 14.46
C VAL A 34 16.74 7.55 13.71
N VAL A 35 17.82 8.32 13.73
CA VAL A 35 19.08 8.05 13.01
C VAL A 35 20.26 8.11 13.97
N PRO A 36 21.41 7.49 13.67
CA PRO A 36 22.61 7.67 14.46
C PRO A 36 23.09 9.12 14.44
N VAL A 37 23.71 9.59 15.52
CA VAL A 37 24.33 10.93 15.56
C VAL A 37 25.48 11.03 14.54
N ASN A 38 25.74 12.24 14.04
CA ASN A 38 26.83 12.55 13.12
C ASN A 38 26.77 11.82 11.76
N VAL A 39 25.61 11.26 11.38
CA VAL A 39 25.38 10.66 10.05
C VAL A 39 24.75 11.64 9.07
N PHE A 40 23.92 12.56 9.55
CA PHE A 40 23.20 13.54 8.73
C PHE A 40 23.26 14.93 9.36
N GLU A 41 23.20 15.94 8.49
CA GLU A 41 22.98 17.34 8.80
C GLU A 41 21.74 17.88 8.06
N ALA A 42 21.21 19.02 8.51
CA ALA A 42 20.10 19.66 7.81
C ALA A 42 20.53 20.11 6.40
N GLY A 43 19.71 19.79 5.41
CA GLY A 43 19.98 20.02 3.98
C GLY A 43 20.48 18.78 3.23
N ASP A 44 20.99 17.76 3.94
CA ASP A 44 21.50 16.54 3.32
C ASP A 44 20.43 15.82 2.49
N ARG A 45 20.89 15.14 1.44
CA ARG A 45 20.07 14.21 0.66
C ARG A 45 20.27 12.79 1.18
N ALA A 46 19.17 12.07 1.36
CA ALA A 46 19.15 10.73 1.89
C ALA A 46 18.13 9.86 1.15
N VAL A 47 18.34 8.54 1.20
CA VAL A 47 17.37 7.55 0.71
C VAL A 47 16.39 7.24 1.84
N TYR A 48 15.13 7.61 1.63
CA TYR A 48 14.02 7.36 2.55
C TYR A 48 13.21 6.15 2.08
N PHE A 49 13.07 5.17 2.98
CA PHE A 49 12.21 4.00 2.81
C PHE A 49 10.95 4.22 3.67
N ASP A 50 9.80 4.29 3.02
CA ASP A 50 8.50 4.53 3.66
C ASP A 50 8.07 3.30 4.50
N ILE A 51 7.21 3.49 5.50
CA ILE A 51 6.67 2.40 6.31
C ILE A 51 5.96 1.35 5.44
N ASP A 52 6.07 0.07 5.80
CA ASP A 52 5.66 -1.08 4.99
C ASP A 52 6.59 -1.42 3.81
N SER A 53 7.75 -0.77 3.68
CA SER A 53 8.80 -1.26 2.79
C SER A 53 9.36 -2.58 3.31
N LEU A 54 9.55 -3.56 2.41
CA LEU A 54 10.17 -4.86 2.68
C LEU A 54 11.54 -4.87 2.02
N LEU A 55 12.58 -4.92 2.86
CA LEU A 55 13.98 -4.85 2.44
C LEU A 55 14.56 -6.27 2.42
N LEU A 56 15.22 -6.64 1.33
CA LEU A 56 15.78 -7.98 1.17
C LEU A 56 16.97 -8.18 2.12
N ALA A 57 16.91 -9.20 2.97
CA ALA A 57 18.01 -9.49 3.90
C ALA A 57 19.31 -9.93 3.20
N THR A 58 19.20 -10.35 1.94
CA THR A 58 20.33 -10.71 1.08
C THR A 58 21.09 -9.50 0.53
N ASP A 59 20.52 -8.30 0.61
CA ASP A 59 21.19 -7.08 0.18
C ASP A 59 22.16 -6.59 1.27
N PRO A 60 23.47 -6.51 0.98
CA PRO A 60 24.49 -6.16 1.97
C PRO A 60 24.29 -4.77 2.57
N ARG A 61 23.59 -3.85 1.88
CA ARG A 61 23.29 -2.50 2.37
C ARG A 61 22.38 -2.54 3.60
N PHE A 62 21.57 -3.59 3.75
CA PHE A 62 20.66 -3.76 4.88
C PHE A 62 21.20 -4.70 5.97
N ALA A 63 22.39 -5.28 5.79
CA ALA A 63 23.00 -6.19 6.76
C ALA A 63 23.10 -5.62 8.20
N PRO A 64 23.36 -4.31 8.43
CA PRO A 64 23.35 -3.74 9.78
C PRO A 64 21.99 -3.75 10.48
N LEU A 65 20.90 -3.83 9.70
CA LEU A 65 19.52 -3.86 10.17
C LEU A 65 18.98 -5.28 10.35
N ALA A 66 19.65 -6.28 9.74
CA ALA A 66 19.21 -7.65 9.76
C ALA A 66 19.25 -8.24 11.18
N PRO A 67 18.15 -8.84 11.67
CA PRO A 67 18.18 -9.51 12.96
C PRO A 67 19.12 -10.71 12.91
N LYS A 68 20.02 -10.81 13.89
CA LYS A 68 20.90 -11.98 14.03
C LYS A 68 20.09 -13.14 14.60
N ILE A 69 19.63 -14.05 13.75
CA ILE A 69 18.97 -15.29 14.18
C ILE A 69 20.01 -16.41 14.23
N ILE A 70 20.36 -16.82 15.46
CA ILE A 70 21.20 -17.97 15.72
C ILE A 70 20.27 -19.15 16.01
N GLY A 71 20.18 -20.09 15.06
CA GLY A 71 19.45 -21.34 15.27
C GLY A 71 20.30 -22.38 16.00
N PRO A 72 19.70 -23.50 16.44
CA PRO A 72 20.40 -24.61 17.09
C PRO A 72 21.56 -25.18 16.25
N ASP A 73 21.43 -25.12 14.92
CA ASP A 73 22.38 -25.70 13.95
C ASP A 73 23.27 -24.64 13.27
N GLY A 74 23.30 -23.39 13.77
CA GLY A 74 24.12 -22.30 13.23
C GLY A 74 23.32 -21.11 12.67
N PRO A 75 23.98 -20.19 11.94
CA PRO A 75 23.33 -18.99 11.43
C PRO A 75 22.27 -19.36 10.38
N THR A 76 21.02 -19.02 10.68
CA THR A 76 19.93 -19.10 9.70
C THR A 76 19.96 -17.89 8.77
N SER A 77 19.45 -18.02 7.54
CA SER A 77 19.25 -16.86 6.65
C SER A 77 18.36 -15.85 7.36
N ALA A 78 18.84 -14.61 7.52
CA ALA A 78 18.05 -13.56 8.16
C ALA A 78 16.76 -13.32 7.33
N PRO A 79 15.61 -13.13 7.98
CA PRO A 79 14.37 -12.79 7.29
C PRO A 79 14.46 -11.37 6.72
N ASP A 80 13.73 -11.13 5.62
CA ASP A 80 13.55 -9.79 5.07
C ASP A 80 13.01 -8.82 6.12
N ILE A 81 13.44 -7.57 6.01
CA ILE A 81 13.24 -6.56 7.03
C ILE A 81 12.06 -5.69 6.63
N ARG A 82 11.00 -5.71 7.44
CA ARG A 82 9.88 -4.78 7.27
C ARG A 82 10.20 -3.46 7.98
N VAL A 83 10.16 -2.35 7.25
CA VAL A 83 10.18 -1.00 7.84
C VAL A 83 8.83 -0.76 8.52
N GLN A 84 8.86 -0.55 9.83
CA GLN A 84 7.66 -0.39 10.66
C GLN A 84 7.65 0.95 11.38
N THR A 85 6.47 1.33 11.87
CA THR A 85 6.38 2.38 12.89
C THR A 85 6.93 1.84 14.20
N ILE A 86 7.91 2.51 14.79
CA ILE A 86 8.50 2.15 16.08
C ILE A 86 8.61 3.39 16.97
N GLN A 87 8.75 3.18 18.28
CA GLN A 87 9.04 4.27 19.22
C GLN A 87 10.37 4.02 19.91
N ILE A 88 11.32 4.94 19.76
CA ILE A 88 12.66 4.84 20.36
C ILE A 88 12.86 6.02 21.29
N ARG A 89 13.10 5.74 22.59
CA ARG A 89 13.33 6.78 23.62
C ARG A 89 12.21 7.83 23.67
N GLY A 90 10.97 7.43 23.41
CA GLY A 90 9.80 8.32 23.41
C GLY A 90 9.53 9.00 22.06
N VAL A 91 10.46 8.97 21.10
CA VAL A 91 10.29 9.54 19.77
C VAL A 91 9.65 8.54 18.82
N LEU A 92 8.57 8.93 18.15
CA LEU A 92 7.97 8.17 17.05
C LEU A 92 8.91 8.19 15.84
N SER A 93 9.28 7.01 15.35
CA SER A 93 10.14 6.83 14.18
C SER A 93 9.38 6.07 13.10
N GLN A 94 9.17 6.70 11.94
CA GLN A 94 8.40 6.16 10.83
C GLN A 94 9.18 6.27 9.52
N GLY A 95 9.58 5.10 9.03
CA GLY A 95 10.46 4.97 7.89
C GLY A 95 11.91 4.68 8.31
N LEU A 96 12.74 4.41 7.31
CA LEU A 96 14.17 4.21 7.45
C LEU A 96 14.89 5.23 6.57
N LEU A 97 15.91 5.87 7.12
CA LEU A 97 16.70 6.89 6.42
C LEU A 97 18.15 6.44 6.33
N LEU A 98 18.69 6.32 5.11
CA LEU A 98 20.06 5.89 4.86
C LEU A 98 20.81 6.91 3.98
N PRO A 99 22.13 7.08 4.18
CA PRO A 99 22.94 7.98 3.37
C PRO A 99 22.83 7.70 1.88
N LEU A 100 22.73 8.74 1.06
CA LEU A 100 22.68 8.59 -0.40
C LEU A 100 23.95 7.92 -0.96
N ALA A 101 25.09 8.11 -0.29
CA ALA A 101 26.37 7.52 -0.68
C ALA A 101 26.38 5.98 -0.66
N ASP A 102 25.50 5.35 0.13
CA ASP A 102 25.38 3.88 0.21
C ASP A 102 24.65 3.30 -1.03
N PHE A 103 24.15 4.17 -1.90
CA PHE A 103 23.36 3.82 -3.09
C PHE A 103 23.90 4.57 -4.33
N PRO A 104 25.07 4.19 -4.84
CA PRO A 104 25.70 4.88 -5.98
C PRO A 104 25.01 4.63 -7.33
N ASP A 105 24.20 3.58 -7.45
CA ASP A 105 23.59 3.17 -8.71
C ASP A 105 22.34 4.00 -9.05
N VAL A 106 22.25 4.44 -10.32
CA VAL A 106 21.17 5.29 -10.83
C VAL A 106 19.90 4.45 -11.04
N GLY A 107 18.87 4.67 -10.21
CA GLY A 107 17.56 4.00 -10.34
C GLY A 107 17.10 3.27 -9.07
N PHE A 108 16.98 4.00 -7.96
CA PHE A 108 16.67 3.42 -6.63
C PHE A 108 15.37 2.63 -6.56
N GLU A 109 14.35 2.96 -7.36
CA GLU A 109 13.04 2.33 -7.27
C GLU A 109 13.06 0.90 -7.87
N ASP A 110 13.74 0.69 -8.99
CA ASP A 110 13.78 -0.61 -9.70
C ASP A 110 14.97 -1.50 -9.26
N ILE A 111 16.09 -0.90 -8.83
CA ILE A 111 17.33 -1.63 -8.49
C ILE A 111 17.28 -2.22 -7.07
N LEU A 112 16.60 -1.56 -6.13
CA LEU A 112 16.59 -2.01 -4.73
C LEU A 112 15.65 -3.18 -4.47
N ASN A 113 14.80 -3.53 -5.45
CA ASN A 113 13.81 -4.60 -5.35
C ASN A 113 13.00 -4.55 -4.03
N VAL A 114 12.68 -3.34 -3.58
CA VAL A 114 11.94 -3.12 -2.33
C VAL A 114 10.48 -3.46 -2.56
N GLY A 115 10.02 -4.52 -1.90
CA GLY A 115 8.62 -4.92 -1.92
C GLY A 115 7.78 -4.07 -0.97
N LYS A 116 6.46 -4.06 -1.18
CA LYS A 116 5.52 -3.59 -0.15
C LYS A 116 5.11 -4.78 0.71
N PHE A 117 5.32 -4.69 2.01
CA PHE A 117 4.75 -5.65 2.95
C PHE A 117 3.22 -5.52 2.95
N GLU A 118 2.54 -6.60 2.61
CA GLU A 118 1.11 -6.75 2.80
C GLU A 118 0.89 -7.87 3.83
N LYS A 119 -0.05 -7.67 4.77
CA LYS A 119 -0.47 -8.76 5.65
C LYS A 119 -0.94 -9.93 4.77
N PRO A 120 -0.62 -11.18 5.13
CA PRO A 120 -1.18 -12.32 4.42
C PRO A 120 -2.68 -12.16 4.34
N ALA A 121 -3.24 -12.19 3.13
CA ALA A 121 -4.67 -12.33 2.98
C ALA A 121 -5.10 -13.62 3.71
N MET A 122 -6.30 -13.63 4.29
CA MET A 122 -6.84 -14.88 4.84
C MET A 122 -6.64 -16.01 3.84
N PRO A 123 -6.14 -17.18 4.27
CA PRO A 123 -6.04 -18.31 3.37
C PRO A 123 -7.44 -18.60 2.84
N LEU A 124 -7.66 -18.28 1.56
CA LEU A 124 -8.76 -18.86 0.81
C LEU A 124 -8.61 -20.37 0.98
N GLN A 125 -9.66 -21.07 1.40
CA GLN A 125 -9.69 -22.54 1.35
C GLN A 125 -9.47 -22.94 -0.12
N GLN A 126 -8.21 -23.18 -0.48
CA GLN A 126 -7.80 -23.61 -1.80
C GLN A 126 -8.23 -25.06 -1.97
N THR A 127 -9.39 -25.28 -2.58
CA THR A 127 -9.89 -26.62 -2.90
C THR A 127 -9.91 -26.92 -4.40
N SER A 128 -9.25 -26.13 -5.26
CA SER A 128 -9.33 -26.38 -6.70
C SER A 128 -8.12 -25.97 -7.54
N THR A 129 -8.01 -26.70 -8.65
CA THR A 129 -6.90 -26.85 -9.60
C THR A 129 -6.97 -25.91 -10.81
N SER A 130 -7.78 -24.84 -10.77
CA SER A 130 -7.85 -23.90 -11.90
C SER A 130 -6.73 -22.85 -11.81
N ASP A 131 -5.75 -22.95 -12.71
CA ASP A 131 -4.59 -22.06 -12.76
C ASP A 131 -4.83 -20.69 -13.40
N ALA A 132 -6.01 -20.45 -13.98
CA ALA A 132 -6.29 -19.21 -14.71
C ALA A 132 -6.25 -17.97 -13.80
N PRO A 133 -5.42 -16.95 -14.10
CA PRO A 133 -5.35 -15.73 -13.31
C PRO A 133 -6.68 -14.96 -13.37
N LEU A 134 -7.01 -14.26 -12.29
CA LEU A 134 -8.13 -13.33 -12.33
C LEU A 134 -7.82 -12.18 -13.31
N PRO A 135 -8.83 -11.62 -13.99
CA PRO A 135 -8.66 -10.50 -14.89
C PRO A 135 -8.11 -9.25 -14.20
N GLU A 136 -7.36 -8.45 -14.96
CA GLU A 136 -6.79 -7.19 -14.50
C GLU A 136 -7.86 -6.16 -14.11
N TYR A 137 -7.51 -5.27 -13.17
CA TYR A 137 -8.37 -4.15 -12.80
C TYR A 137 -8.55 -3.21 -14.01
N PRO A 138 -9.74 -2.64 -14.25
CA PRO A 138 -9.96 -1.80 -15.42
C PRO A 138 -9.16 -0.49 -15.37
N ASP A 139 -8.33 -0.23 -16.39
CA ASP A 139 -7.43 0.93 -16.43
C ASP A 139 -8.15 2.28 -16.52
N PHE A 140 -9.41 2.29 -16.98
CA PHE A 140 -10.24 3.49 -17.06
C PHE A 140 -10.88 3.87 -15.74
N ILE A 141 -10.77 3.04 -14.69
CA ILE A 141 -11.23 3.37 -13.35
C ILE A 141 -10.00 3.73 -12.51
N PRO A 142 -9.94 4.93 -11.91
CA PRO A 142 -8.86 5.26 -10.99
C PRO A 142 -8.90 4.33 -9.78
N ARG A 143 -7.75 3.88 -9.30
CA ARG A 143 -7.67 3.09 -8.06
C ARG A 143 -7.86 3.98 -6.84
N THR A 144 -8.31 3.39 -5.73
CA THR A 144 -8.60 4.09 -4.47
C THR A 144 -7.36 4.41 -3.62
N ASN A 145 -6.21 4.65 -4.26
CA ASN A 145 -5.00 5.04 -3.54
C ASN A 145 -5.12 6.50 -3.11
N GLN A 146 -4.71 6.79 -1.88
CA GLN A 146 -4.60 8.15 -1.36
C GLN A 146 -3.18 8.36 -0.85
N GLU A 147 -2.59 9.52 -1.12
CA GLU A 147 -1.27 9.88 -0.62
C GLU A 147 -1.35 10.23 0.88
N ARG A 148 -0.26 9.98 1.60
CA ARG A 148 -0.15 10.34 3.02
C ARG A 148 0.20 11.82 3.15
N VAL A 149 -0.45 12.50 4.09
CA VAL A 149 -0.25 13.95 4.32
C VAL A 149 1.21 14.31 4.64
N GLN A 150 1.99 13.40 5.26
CA GLN A 150 3.41 13.60 5.53
C GLN A 150 4.27 13.72 4.26
N ASN A 151 3.77 13.25 3.12
CA ASN A 151 4.42 13.42 1.81
C ASN A 151 3.96 14.70 1.10
N LEU A 152 2.96 15.38 1.64
CA LEU A 152 2.33 16.57 1.08
C LEU A 152 2.58 17.76 2.00
N THR A 153 3.85 18.13 2.20
CA THR A 153 4.26 19.14 3.19
C THR A 153 3.59 20.50 3.01
N ASP A 154 3.23 20.82 1.78
CA ASP A 154 2.68 22.11 1.40
C ASP A 154 1.17 22.06 1.12
N VAL A 155 0.50 20.92 1.29
CA VAL A 155 -0.94 20.79 0.90
C VAL A 155 -1.83 21.75 1.67
N LEU A 156 -1.56 21.98 2.96
CA LEU A 156 -2.37 22.89 3.76
C LEU A 156 -2.11 24.35 3.40
N THR A 157 -0.88 24.70 3.01
CA THR A 157 -0.52 26.06 2.60
C THR A 157 -0.98 26.36 1.18
N GLU A 158 -0.86 25.40 0.26
CA GLU A 158 -1.30 25.49 -1.14
C GLU A 158 -2.81 25.66 -1.24
N HIS A 159 -3.58 24.92 -0.42
CA HIS A 159 -5.04 24.95 -0.46
C HIS A 159 -5.66 25.97 0.51
N GLY A 160 -4.89 26.56 1.42
CA GLY A 160 -5.28 27.73 2.23
C GLY A 160 -6.63 27.60 2.93
N THR A 161 -7.66 28.31 2.44
CA THR A 161 -9.02 28.34 3.01
C THR A 161 -10.02 27.44 2.30
N GLU A 162 -9.58 26.56 1.40
CA GLU A 162 -10.45 25.59 0.75
C GLU A 162 -11.10 24.65 1.79
N THR A 163 -12.32 24.21 1.49
CA THR A 163 -13.06 23.29 2.37
C THR A 163 -12.89 21.86 1.86
N PHE A 164 -12.58 20.94 2.77
CA PHE A 164 -12.42 19.52 2.49
C PHE A 164 -13.55 18.70 3.10
N GLU A 165 -13.93 17.62 2.42
CA GLU A 165 -14.77 16.58 3.01
C GLU A 165 -13.92 15.72 3.94
N GLU A 166 -14.29 15.65 5.22
CA GLU A 166 -13.70 14.70 6.16
C GLU A 166 -14.48 13.38 6.13
N SER A 167 -13.76 12.27 5.97
CA SER A 167 -14.33 10.93 6.07
C SER A 167 -13.42 10.00 6.89
N THR A 168 -14.04 9.08 7.62
CA THR A 168 -13.31 8.08 8.40
C THR A 168 -12.68 7.05 7.48
N LYS A 169 -11.35 6.92 7.53
CA LYS A 169 -10.65 5.85 6.81
C LYS A 169 -10.91 4.50 7.48
N MET A 170 -11.76 3.70 6.87
CA MET A 170 -12.03 2.34 7.31
C MET A 170 -10.84 1.40 7.01
N ASP A 171 -10.62 0.41 7.87
CA ASP A 171 -9.63 -0.65 7.68
C ASP A 171 -10.31 -1.91 7.13
N GLY A 172 -10.24 -2.09 5.81
CA GLY A 172 -10.93 -3.19 5.13
C GLY A 172 -10.22 -3.58 3.85
N SER A 173 -11.02 -3.88 2.83
CA SER A 173 -10.51 -4.19 1.50
C SER A 173 -11.19 -3.33 0.45
N SER A 174 -10.40 -2.64 -0.37
CA SER A 174 -10.91 -1.79 -1.45
C SER A 174 -11.79 -2.60 -2.40
N MET A 175 -12.99 -2.09 -2.62
CA MET A 175 -14.02 -2.68 -3.47
C MET A 175 -14.51 -1.65 -4.47
N THR A 176 -14.60 -2.05 -5.73
CA THR A 176 -15.20 -1.24 -6.80
C THR A 176 -16.32 -2.02 -7.44
N VAL A 177 -17.49 -1.40 -7.62
CA VAL A 177 -18.62 -1.97 -8.35
C VAL A 177 -19.04 -0.99 -9.43
N PHE A 178 -19.09 -1.44 -10.67
CA PHE A 178 -19.57 -0.64 -11.80
C PHE A 178 -20.47 -1.49 -12.68
N PHE A 179 -21.40 -0.86 -13.39
CA PHE A 179 -22.30 -1.60 -14.29
C PHE A 179 -21.85 -1.52 -15.74
N TYR A 180 -22.22 -2.56 -16.48
CA TYR A 180 -22.25 -2.58 -17.92
C TYR A 180 -23.64 -3.14 -18.30
N LEU A 181 -24.41 -2.38 -19.09
CA LEU A 181 -25.84 -2.60 -19.32
C LEU A 181 -26.16 -3.93 -20.04
N ASN A 182 -25.30 -4.36 -20.97
CA ASN A 182 -25.43 -5.56 -21.82
C ASN A 182 -24.26 -5.58 -22.84
N ASP A 183 -24.23 -6.55 -23.77
CA ASP A 183 -23.22 -6.60 -24.86
C ASP A 183 -23.23 -5.38 -25.80
N ALA A 184 -24.29 -4.56 -25.80
CA ALA A 184 -24.33 -3.28 -26.51
C ALA A 184 -23.66 -2.13 -25.73
N ASN A 185 -23.24 -2.38 -24.48
CA ASN A 185 -22.49 -1.43 -23.68
C ASN A 185 -21.05 -1.31 -24.22
N PRO A 186 -20.53 -0.09 -24.47
CA PRO A 186 -19.15 0.11 -24.90
C PRO A 186 -18.11 -0.52 -23.96
N LEU A 187 -18.42 -0.64 -22.67
CA LEU A 187 -17.56 -1.26 -21.66
C LEU A 187 -17.69 -2.79 -21.60
N ALA A 188 -18.64 -3.41 -22.30
CA ALA A 188 -18.81 -4.87 -22.27
C ALA A 188 -17.54 -5.60 -22.73
N ASN A 189 -16.84 -5.06 -23.73
CA ASN A 189 -15.58 -5.62 -24.21
C ASN A 189 -14.38 -5.34 -23.30
N THR A 190 -14.54 -4.44 -22.33
CA THR A 190 -13.49 -4.13 -21.35
C THR A 190 -13.56 -5.03 -20.12
N VAL A 191 -14.63 -5.82 -19.98
CA VAL A 191 -14.79 -6.82 -18.93
C VAL A 191 -14.85 -8.23 -19.53
N PRO A 192 -14.27 -9.24 -18.85
CA PRO A 192 -14.30 -10.62 -19.31
C PRO A 192 -15.73 -11.13 -19.50
N SER A 193 -15.96 -11.93 -20.54
CA SER A 193 -17.26 -12.54 -20.87
C SER A 193 -17.87 -13.29 -19.69
N GLU A 194 -17.04 -13.94 -18.88
CA GLU A 194 -17.45 -14.71 -17.71
C GLU A 194 -18.10 -13.83 -16.63
N THR A 195 -17.82 -12.54 -16.62
CA THR A 195 -18.41 -11.60 -15.65
C THR A 195 -19.67 -10.93 -16.15
N ARG A 196 -19.97 -11.03 -17.47
CA ARG A 196 -21.01 -10.24 -18.17
C ARG A 196 -22.46 -10.59 -17.80
N HIS A 197 -22.70 -11.77 -17.24
CA HIS A 197 -24.05 -12.20 -16.89
C HIS A 197 -24.56 -11.56 -15.58
N ASN A 198 -23.71 -10.83 -14.86
CA ASN A 198 -24.01 -10.32 -13.52
C ASN A 198 -24.71 -8.97 -13.50
N GLY A 199 -24.72 -8.24 -14.63
CA GLY A 199 -25.22 -6.86 -14.76
C GLY A 199 -24.28 -5.80 -14.16
N VAL A 200 -23.33 -6.24 -13.33
CA VAL A 200 -22.25 -5.43 -12.76
C VAL A 200 -20.94 -6.20 -12.77
N ALA A 201 -19.84 -5.47 -12.82
CA ALA A 201 -18.51 -5.97 -12.55
C ALA A 201 -18.11 -5.56 -11.13
N VAL A 202 -17.54 -6.50 -10.39
CA VAL A 202 -17.07 -6.31 -9.02
C VAL A 202 -15.56 -6.51 -9.00
N CYS A 203 -14.83 -5.57 -8.43
CA CYS A 203 -13.38 -5.61 -8.36
C CYS A 203 -12.89 -5.54 -6.90
N SER A 204 -11.80 -6.25 -6.64
CA SER A 204 -10.91 -5.95 -5.52
C SER A 204 -10.01 -4.77 -5.87
N ARG A 205 -9.08 -4.40 -4.98
CA ARG A 205 -8.03 -3.40 -5.26
C ARG A 205 -7.30 -3.62 -6.59
N ASN A 206 -7.07 -4.88 -6.97
CA ASN A 206 -6.14 -5.25 -8.05
C ASN A 206 -6.71 -6.06 -9.19
N ARG A 207 -7.91 -6.63 -9.05
CA ARG A 207 -8.46 -7.59 -10.02
C ARG A 207 -9.96 -7.45 -10.15
N ILE A 208 -10.48 -7.70 -11.35
CA ILE A 208 -11.90 -8.02 -11.53
C ILE A 208 -12.15 -9.40 -10.93
N LEU A 209 -13.21 -9.53 -10.14
CA LEU A 209 -13.61 -10.77 -9.52
C LEU A 209 -14.65 -11.47 -10.40
N VAL A 210 -14.52 -12.79 -10.49
CA VAL A 210 -15.52 -13.67 -11.13
C VAL A 210 -16.35 -14.34 -10.03
N GLU A 211 -17.68 -14.22 -10.10
CA GLU A 211 -18.59 -14.83 -9.12
C GLU A 211 -18.40 -16.35 -9.09
N ASN A 212 -18.33 -16.96 -7.90
CA ASN A 212 -18.04 -18.38 -7.67
C ASN A 212 -16.67 -18.90 -8.16
N HIS A 213 -15.73 -18.01 -8.53
CA HIS A 213 -14.38 -18.42 -8.88
C HIS A 213 -13.51 -18.65 -7.62
N PRO A 214 -12.66 -19.70 -7.56
CA PRO A 214 -11.88 -20.04 -6.36
C PRO A 214 -10.92 -18.95 -5.86
N ARG A 215 -10.41 -18.12 -6.77
CA ARG A 215 -9.54 -16.97 -6.46
C ARG A 215 -10.31 -15.70 -6.11
N SER A 216 -11.63 -15.68 -6.25
CA SER A 216 -12.48 -14.54 -5.92
C SER A 216 -13.00 -14.68 -4.49
N PRO A 217 -12.70 -13.74 -3.58
CA PRO A 217 -13.30 -13.78 -2.25
C PRO A 217 -14.83 -13.58 -2.34
N PRO A 218 -15.65 -14.49 -1.78
CA PRO A 218 -17.09 -14.50 -2.01
C PRO A 218 -17.82 -13.28 -1.44
N LEU A 219 -17.25 -12.65 -0.40
CA LEU A 219 -17.85 -11.51 0.29
C LEU A 219 -18.06 -10.28 -0.61
N PHE A 220 -17.27 -10.11 -1.67
CA PHE A 220 -17.41 -8.96 -2.58
C PHE A 220 -18.72 -9.01 -3.35
N TYR A 221 -19.00 -10.13 -4.03
CA TYR A 221 -20.26 -10.30 -4.74
C TYR A 221 -21.45 -10.38 -3.78
N ALA A 222 -21.31 -11.11 -2.66
CA ALA A 222 -22.36 -11.18 -1.64
C ALA A 222 -22.77 -9.78 -1.15
N THR A 223 -21.80 -8.89 -0.94
CA THR A 223 -22.06 -7.49 -0.55
C THR A 223 -22.72 -6.69 -1.67
N ALA A 224 -22.23 -6.81 -2.91
CA ALA A 224 -22.83 -6.11 -4.06
C ALA A 224 -24.29 -6.54 -4.29
N ARG A 225 -24.62 -7.81 -4.05
CA ARG A 225 -25.99 -8.33 -4.12
C ARG A 225 -26.83 -7.83 -2.94
N ALA A 226 -26.33 -7.91 -1.72
CA ALA A 226 -27.04 -7.46 -0.51
C ALA A 226 -27.38 -5.96 -0.54
N LEU A 227 -26.51 -5.12 -1.13
CA LEU A 227 -26.75 -3.69 -1.34
C LEU A 227 -27.58 -3.38 -2.60
N ASN A 228 -28.06 -4.42 -3.30
CA ASN A 228 -28.81 -4.31 -4.55
C ASN A 228 -28.11 -3.47 -5.66
N LEU A 229 -26.77 -3.49 -5.70
CA LEU A 229 -26.00 -2.66 -6.65
C LEU A 229 -26.19 -3.11 -8.10
N HIS A 230 -26.39 -4.41 -8.31
CA HIS A 230 -26.64 -5.00 -9.62
C HIS A 230 -27.93 -4.51 -10.29
N GLU A 231 -28.95 -4.12 -9.52
CA GLU A 231 -30.16 -3.52 -10.08
C GLU A 231 -30.15 -1.99 -10.03
N THR A 232 -29.55 -1.39 -9.00
CA THR A 232 -29.62 0.06 -8.78
C THR A 232 -28.66 0.83 -9.66
N LEU A 233 -27.42 0.37 -9.84
CA LEU A 233 -26.43 1.06 -10.67
C LEU A 233 -26.88 1.24 -12.13
N PRO A 234 -27.41 0.20 -12.83
CA PRO A 234 -27.92 0.38 -14.19
C PRO A 234 -29.06 1.41 -14.30
N LYS A 235 -29.92 1.50 -13.28
CA LYS A 235 -31.06 2.44 -13.25
C LYS A 235 -30.64 3.90 -13.19
N ILE A 236 -29.39 4.20 -12.79
CA ILE A 236 -28.86 5.58 -12.77
C ILE A 236 -28.68 6.13 -14.19
N GLY A 237 -28.50 5.27 -15.19
CA GLY A 237 -28.36 5.69 -16.59
C GLY A 237 -27.07 6.46 -16.90
N ARG A 238 -26.03 6.33 -16.06
CA ARG A 238 -24.71 6.97 -16.22
C ARG A 238 -23.60 5.99 -15.91
N TYR A 239 -22.51 5.96 -16.67
CA TYR A 239 -21.35 5.12 -16.34
C TYR A 239 -20.70 5.56 -15.02
N ILE A 240 -21.01 4.84 -13.95
CA ILE A 240 -20.54 5.13 -12.59
C ILE A 240 -19.84 3.89 -12.04
N ALA A 241 -18.66 4.12 -11.48
CA ALA A 241 -17.97 3.17 -10.60
C ALA A 241 -18.17 3.63 -9.15
N LEU A 242 -18.85 2.81 -8.36
CA LEU A 242 -18.94 2.99 -6.92
C LEU A 242 -17.69 2.40 -6.28
N GLN A 243 -16.91 3.24 -5.61
CA GLN A 243 -15.68 2.85 -4.94
C GLN A 243 -15.82 3.05 -3.44
N GLY A 244 -15.40 2.05 -2.66
CA GLY A 244 -15.46 2.10 -1.21
C GLY A 244 -14.61 1.02 -0.56
N GLU A 245 -14.75 0.90 0.75
CA GLU A 245 -14.04 -0.11 1.54
C GLU A 245 -15.03 -1.18 2.00
N LEU A 246 -14.75 -2.44 1.64
CA LEU A 246 -15.47 -3.59 2.16
C LEU A 246 -14.93 -3.90 3.56
N CYS A 247 -15.80 -3.77 4.57
CA CYS A 247 -15.46 -3.97 5.98
C CYS A 247 -16.35 -5.05 6.61
N GLY A 248 -15.83 -5.74 7.62
CA GLY A 248 -16.57 -6.76 8.35
C GLY A 248 -15.68 -7.55 9.31
N SER A 249 -16.28 -8.33 10.19
CA SER A 249 -15.59 -9.12 11.22
C SER A 249 -14.62 -10.17 10.66
N SER A 250 -14.72 -10.50 9.37
CA SER A 250 -13.84 -11.44 8.67
C SER A 250 -12.90 -10.76 7.68
N ILE A 251 -12.71 -9.44 7.77
CA ILE A 251 -11.88 -8.67 6.83
C ILE A 251 -10.84 -7.89 7.63
N GLN A 252 -9.57 -8.00 7.24
CA GLN A 252 -8.42 -7.40 7.95
C GLN A 252 -8.34 -7.79 9.44
N LEU A 253 -8.35 -9.09 9.74
CA LEU A 253 -8.11 -9.55 11.12
C LEU A 253 -6.67 -9.22 11.56
N PHE A 254 -6.53 -8.79 12.82
CA PHE A 254 -5.27 -8.45 13.47
C PHE A 254 -4.37 -9.66 13.69
#